data_AF-A0A7W7KD18-F1
#
_entry.id   AF-A0A7W7KD18-F1
#
_cell.length_a   1.000
_cell.length_b   1.000
_cell.length_c   1.000
_cell.angle_alpha   90.00
_cell.angle_beta   90.00
_cell.angle_gamma   90.00
#
_symmetry.space_group_name_H-M   'P 1'
#
loop_
_entity.id
_entity.type
_entity.pdbx_description
1 polymer ?
#
loop_
_entity_poly.entity_id
_entity_poly.type
_entity_poly.pdbx_seq_one_letter_code
_entity_poly.pdbx_strand_id
1 'polypeptide(L)' 'MKLNGQMVYLWPAVDQGGEVLEICVARARDKAAALTFIKKALTGHSSPEMITTDGLRS' A
#
# COMPACT_ATOMS: atom_id res chain seq x y z
N MET A 1 -13.17 -1.36 -0.29
CA MET A 1 -14.20 -0.37 -0.67
C MET A 1 -14.86 -0.80 -1.98
N LYS A 2 -15.96 -0.18 -2.40
CA LYS A 2 -16.53 -0.38 -3.74
C LYS A 2 -16.19 0.80 -4.65
N LEU A 3 -15.65 0.50 -5.83
CA LEU A 3 -15.40 1.46 -6.91
C LEU A 3 -16.10 0.93 -8.16
N ASN A 4 -17.03 1.71 -8.72
CA ASN A 4 -17.86 1.32 -9.87
C ASN A 4 -18.56 -0.05 -9.68
N GLY A 5 -19.11 -0.30 -8.48
CA GLY A 5 -19.78 -1.56 -8.14
C GLY A 5 -18.85 -2.74 -7.85
N GLN A 6 -17.55 -2.60 -8.03
CA GLN A 6 -16.57 -3.67 -7.81
C GLN A 6 -15.81 -3.48 -6.50
N MET A 7 -15.59 -4.57 -5.77
CA MET A 7 -14.77 -4.56 -4.56
C MET A 7 -13.30 -4.36 -4.93
N VAL A 8 -12.65 -3.41 -4.26
CA VAL A 8 -11.22 -3.12 -4.40
C VAL A 8 -10.58 -2.89 -3.03
N TYR A 9 -9.27 -3.11 -2.98
CA TYR A 9 -8.40 -2.92 -1.82
C TYR A 9 -7.63 -1.63 -1.97
N LEU A 10 -7.60 -0.84 -0.90
CA LEU A 10 -6.81 0.38 -0.81
C LEU A 10 -5.57 0.09 0.02
N TRP A 11 -4.42 0.55 -0.46
CA TRP A 11 -3.12 0.41 0.18
C TRP A 11 -2.53 1.82 0.34
N PRO A 12 -2.73 2.47 1.50
CA PRO A 12 -2.05 3.71 1.82
C PRO A 12 -0.66 3.43 2.41
N ALA A 13 0.35 4.20 2.00
CA ALA A 13 1.63 4.32 2.68
C ALA A 13 1.64 5.64 3.44
N VAL A 14 1.88 5.58 4.75
CA VAL A 14 1.87 6.74 5.64
C VAL A 14 3.18 6.75 6.41
N ASP A 15 3.80 7.92 6.52
CA ASP A 15 5.01 8.10 7.32
C ASP A 15 4.70 8.24 8.82
N GLN A 16 5.74 8.42 9.65
CA GLN A 16 5.57 8.57 11.10
C GLN A 16 4.85 9.88 11.49
N GLY A 17 4.93 10.93 10.66
CA GLY A 17 4.25 12.21 10.86
C GLY A 17 2.77 12.19 10.47
N GLY A 18 2.29 11.11 9.84
CA GLY A 18 0.94 11.00 9.32
C GLY A 18 0.78 11.50 7.88
N GLU A 19 1.88 11.84 7.20
CA GLU A 19 1.87 12.21 5.79
C GLU A 19 1.63 10.97 4.93
N VAL A 20 0.69 11.08 3.99
CA VAL A 20 0.42 10.01 3.02
C VAL A 20 1.41 10.12 1.88
N LEU A 21 2.31 9.16 1.76
CA LEU A 21 3.35 9.10 0.73
C LEU A 21 2.83 8.53 -0.58
N GLU A 22 1.92 7.54 -0.52
CA GLU A 22 1.39 6.85 -1.70
C GLU A 22 0.02 6.22 -1.39
N ILE A 23 -0.84 6.13 -2.41
CA ILE A 23 -2.12 5.42 -2.34
C ILE A 23 -2.26 4.52 -3.58
N CYS A 24 -2.27 3.21 -3.36
CA CYS A 24 -2.52 2.24 -4.42
C CYS A 24 -3.89 1.58 -4.28
N VAL A 25 -4.59 1.41 -5.40
CA VAL A 25 -5.84 0.66 -5.49
C VAL A 25 -5.59 -0.63 -6.25
N ALA A 26 -5.92 -1.77 -5.65
CA ALA A 26 -5.77 -3.10 -6.24
C ALA A 26 -7.10 -3.86 -6.25
N ARG A 27 -7.32 -4.65 -7.31
CA ARG A 27 -8.50 -5.53 -7.42
C ARG A 27 -8.38 -6.77 -6.54
N ALA A 28 -7.16 -7.22 -6.28
CA ALA A 28 -6.84 -8.36 -5.43
C ALA A 28 -5.93 -7.93 -4.28
N ARG A 29 -5.98 -8.69 -3.19
CA ARG A 29 -5.08 -8.55 -2.03
C ARG A 29 -4.17 -9.77 -1.99
N ASP A 30 -3.18 -9.79 -2.89
CA ASP A 30 -2.22 -10.88 -3.02
C ASP A 30 -0.78 -10.36 -2.90
N LYS A 31 0.18 -11.30 -2.88
CA LYS A 31 1.60 -10.98 -2.76
C LYS A 31 2.12 -10.12 -3.92
N ALA A 32 1.58 -10.27 -5.13
CA ALA A 32 2.02 -9.52 -6.30
C ALA A 32 1.58 -8.04 -6.21
N ALA A 33 0.34 -7.80 -5.77
CA ALA A 33 -0.19 -6.47 -5.48
C ALA A 33 0.61 -5.81 -4.34
N ALA A 34 0.91 -6.54 -3.27
CA ALA A 34 1.72 -6.06 -2.15
C ALA A 34 3.13 -5.62 -2.59
N LEU A 35 3.85 -6.46 -3.33
CA LEU A 35 5.18 -6.15 -3.85
C LEU A 35 5.17 -4.93 -4.78
N THR A 36 4.17 -4.82 -5.64
CA THR A 36 4.02 -3.67 -6.55
C THR A 36 3.79 -2.39 -5.78
N PHE A 37 2.92 -2.43 -4.76
CA PHE A 37 2.66 -1.30 -3.88
C PHE A 37 3.92 -0.86 -3.13
N ILE A 38 4.63 -1.79 -2.46
CA ILE A 38 5.84 -1.46 -1.69
C ILE A 38 6.89 -0.82 -2.59
N LYS A 39 7.13 -1.37 -3.79
CA LYS A 39 8.08 -0.76 -4.75
C LYS A 39 7.70 0.67 -5.11
N LYS A 40 6.42 0.94 -5.38
CA LYS A 40 5.94 2.30 -5.68
C LYS A 40 6.11 3.23 -4.49
N ALA A 41 5.65 2.83 -3.31
CA ALA A 41 5.73 3.62 -2.09
C ALA A 41 7.17 3.95 -1.67
N LEU A 42 8.15 3.14 -2.07
CA LEU A 42 9.58 3.39 -1.80
C LEU A 42 10.28 4.14 -2.94
N THR A 43 9.66 4.26 -4.12
CA THR A 43 10.28 4.94 -5.26
C THR A 43 10.21 6.44 -5.04
N GLY A 44 11.36 7.12 -5.05
CA GLY A 44 11.43 8.57 -4.85
C GLY A 44 11.44 9.01 -3.39
N HIS A 45 11.38 8.08 -2.44
CA HIS A 45 11.52 8.32 -1.01
C HIS A 45 12.85 7.75 -0.49
N SER A 46 13.31 8.27 0.65
CA SER A 46 14.42 7.64 1.37
C SER A 46 14.03 6.24 1.83
N SER A 47 15.01 5.33 1.92
CA SER A 47 14.75 3.99 2.44
C SER A 47 14.29 4.10 3.89
N PRO A 48 13.13 3.54 4.26
CA PRO A 48 12.69 3.53 5.65
C PRO A 48 13.56 2.58 6.47
N GLU A 49 13.72 2.90 7.76
CA GLU A 49 14.36 2.00 8.72
C GLU A 49 13.46 0.80 9.07
N MET A 50 12.14 1.03 9.11
CA MET A 50 11.15 0.02 9.46
C MET A 50 9.86 0.21 8.67
N ILE A 51 9.27 -0.90 8.23
CA ILE A 51 7.93 -0.92 7.63
C ILE A 51 7.03 -1.73 8.56
N THR A 52 5.95 -1.11 9.03
CA THR A 52 4.92 -1.79 9.82
C THR A 52 3.73 -2.10 8.92
N THR A 53 3.24 -3.34 8.97
CA THR A 53 2.04 -3.77 8.25
C THR A 53 0.94 -4.18 9.22
N ASP A 54 -0.30 -4.26 8.73
CA ASP A 54 -1.46 -4.71 9.52
C ASP A 54 -1.44 -6.22 9.84
N GLY A 55 -0.38 -6.94 9.43
CA GLY A 55 -0.19 -8.37 9.70
C GLY A 55 -1.17 -9.29 8.97
N LEU A 56 -1.98 -8.76 8.06
CA LEU A 56 -2.94 -9.59 7.33
C LEU A 56 -2.23 -10.46 6.30
N ARG A 57 -2.68 -11.71 6.18
CA ARG A 57 -2.17 -12.61 5.13
C ARG A 57 -2.52 -12.05 3.75
N SER A 58 -1.51 -12.00 2.90
CA SER A 58 -1.62 -11.91 1.44
C SER A 58 -2.01 -13.23 0.83
#